data_AF-A0A6C6Z2N3-F1
#
_entry.id   AF-A0A6C6Z2N3-F1
#
_cell.length_a   1.000
_cell.length_b   1.000
_cell.length_c   1.000
_cell.angle_alpha   90.00
_cell.angle_beta   90.00
_cell.angle_gamma   90.00
#
_symmetry.space_group_name_H-M   'P 1'
#
loop_
_entity.id
_entity.type
_entity.pdbx_description
1 polymer ?
#
loop_
_entity_poly.entity_id
_entity_poly.type
_entity_poly.pdbx_seq_one_letter_code
_entity_poly.pdbx_strand_id
1 'polypeptide(L)' 'MIPPAVKVGRYWMVDRNARFVGTLAEPKIPANASPILQRIIADGC' A
#
# COMPACT_ATOMS: atom_id res chain seq x y z
N MET A 1 -6.25 -2.29 -18.69
CA MET A 1 -6.56 -2.66 -17.29
C MET A 1 -5.25 -2.59 -16.51
N ILE A 2 -5.23 -1.90 -15.37
CA ILE A 2 -4.03 -1.79 -14.53
C ILE A 2 -3.95 -3.09 -13.72
N PRO A 3 -2.87 -3.87 -13.80
CA PRO A 3 -2.77 -5.12 -13.07
C PRO A 3 -2.75 -4.82 -11.56
N PRO A 4 -3.70 -5.34 -10.78
CA PRO A 4 -3.69 -5.15 -9.33
C PRO A 4 -2.55 -5.96 -8.71
N ALA A 5 -2.10 -5.54 -7.52
CA ALA A 5 -1.20 -6.35 -6.72
C ALA A 5 -1.93 -7.62 -6.24
N VAL A 6 -1.26 -8.77 -6.34
CA VAL A 6 -1.80 -10.08 -5.94
C VAL A 6 -0.94 -10.66 -4.82
N LYS A 7 -1.59 -11.26 -3.82
CA LYS A 7 -0.89 -11.92 -2.70
C LYS A 7 -0.40 -13.30 -3.11
N VAL A 8 0.92 -13.50 -3.11
CA VAL A 8 1.59 -14.77 -3.42
C VAL A 8 2.40 -15.19 -2.20
N GLY A 9 1.84 -16.11 -1.41
CA GLY A 9 2.43 -16.53 -0.13
C GLY A 9 2.57 -15.36 0.85
N ARG A 10 3.82 -15.02 1.19
CA ARG A 10 4.16 -13.92 2.12
C ARG A 10 4.40 -12.57 1.44
N TYR A 11 4.34 -12.52 0.10
CA TYR A 11 4.69 -11.33 -0.67
C TYR A 11 3.50 -10.82 -1.48
N TRP A 12 3.47 -9.50 -1.71
CA TRP A 12 2.61 -8.88 -2.71
C TRP A 12 3.39 -8.74 -4.01
N MET A 13 2.85 -9.27 -5.10
CA MET A 13 3.49 -9.22 -6.42
C MET A 13 2.64 -8.38 -7.37
N VAL A 14 3.31 -7.68 -8.27
CA VAL A 14 2.68 -6.95 -9.38
C VAL A 14 3.16 -7.56 -10.70
N ASP A 15 2.38 -7.40 -11.76
CA ASP A 15 2.81 -7.82 -13.09
C ASP A 15 4.13 -7.12 -13.46
N ARG A 16 5.02 -7.82 -14.17
CA ARG A 16 6.33 -7.27 -14.58
C ARG A 16 6.19 -6.01 -15.45
N ASN A 17 5.12 -5.91 -16.22
CA ASN A 17 4.83 -4.77 -17.08
C ASN A 17 3.91 -3.74 -16.41
N ALA A 18 3.65 -3.87 -15.11
CA ALA A 18 2.88 -2.89 -14.36
C ALA A 18 3.57 -1.52 -14.41
N ARG A 19 2.81 -0.49 -14.75
CA ARG A 19 3.27 0.91 -14.72
C ARG A 19 2.70 1.59 -13.50
N PHE A 20 3.48 2.48 -12.91
CA PHE A 20 2.96 3.39 -11.89
C PHE A 20 1.97 4.36 -12.53
N VAL A 21 0.76 4.42 -11.97
CA VAL A 21 -0.35 5.25 -12.47
C VAL A 21 -0.76 6.35 -11.49
N GLY A 22 0.06 6.61 -10.48
CA GLY A 22 -0.26 7.53 -9.39
C GLY A 22 -1.00 6.85 -8.23
N THR A 23 -1.37 7.66 -7.24
CA THR A 23 -2.09 7.22 -6.05
C THR A 23 -3.59 7.20 -6.34
N LEU A 24 -4.17 6.00 -6.48
CA LEU A 24 -5.61 5.84 -6.75
C LEU A 24 -6.49 6.09 -5.52
N ALA A 25 -5.93 5.90 -4.32
CA ALA A 25 -6.61 6.16 -3.05
C ALA A 25 -5.57 6.49 -1.98
N GLU A 26 -5.82 7.54 -1.21
CA GLU A 26 -5.03 7.85 -0.03
C GLU A 26 -5.36 6.87 1.11
N PRO A 27 -4.38 6.41 1.88
CA PRO A 27 -4.62 5.56 3.02
C PRO A 27 -5.46 6.31 4.07
N LYS A 28 -6.62 5.76 4.43
CA LYS A 28 -7.45 6.31 5.50
C LYS A 28 -6.85 5.95 6.84
N ILE A 29 -6.26 6.93 7.51
CA ILE A 29 -5.72 6.77 8.86
C ILE A 29 -6.86 6.98 9.87
N PRO A 30 -7.22 5.99 10.68
CA PRO A 30 -8.22 6.18 11.73
C PRO A 30 -7.70 7.14 12.80
N ALA A 31 -8.55 8.04 13.29
CA ALA A 31 -8.16 9.07 14.27
C ALA A 31 -7.66 8.49 15.61
N ASN A 32 -8.08 7.26 15.94
CA ASN A 32 -7.67 6.51 17.11
C ASN A 32 -6.58 5.46 16.81
N ALA A 33 -5.85 5.60 15.69
CA ALA A 33 -4.71 4.75 15.38
C ALA A 33 -3.72 4.72 16.55
N SER A 34 -3.16 3.55 16.84
CA SER A 34 -2.13 3.43 17.87
C SER A 34 -0.91 4.29 17.49
N PRO A 35 -0.14 4.81 18.47
CA PRO A 35 1.07 5.58 18.19
C PRO A 35 2.07 4.84 17.30
N ILE A 36 2.12 3.51 17.43
CA ILE A 36 2.96 2.65 16.60
C ILE A 36 2.48 2.68 15.14
N LEU A 37 1.17 2.55 14.90
CA LEU A 37 0.62 2.59 13.56
C LEU A 37 0.82 3.96 12.91
N GLN A 38 0.65 5.04 13.67
CA GLN A 38 0.92 6.40 13.19
C GLN A 38 2.39 6.56 12.75
N ARG A 39 3.33 6.01 13.52
CA ARG A 39 4.76 6.04 13.19
C ARG A 39 5.08 5.26 11.92
N ILE A 40 4.55 4.04 11.79
CA ILE A 40 4.74 3.21 10.57
C ILE A 40 4.24 3.95 9.32
N ILE A 41 3.09 4.61 9.42
CA ILE A 41 2.52 5.35 8.29
C ILE A 41 3.35 6.61 7.97
N ALA A 42 3.83 7.34 8.98
CA ALA A 42 4.65 8.53 8.79
C ALA A 42 6.04 8.23 8.22
N ASP A 43 6.65 7.11 8.62
CA ASP A 43 7.99 6.69 8.19
C ASP A 43 8.03 6.21 6.73
N GLY A 44 6.87 5.94 6.11
CA GLY A 44 6.77 5.68 4.67
C GLY A 44 7.37 4.35 4.18
N CYS A 45 7.45 3.34 5.05
CA CYS A 45 7.85 1.98 4.68
C CYS A 45 6.70 1.18 4.03
#